data_AF-K1SKR6-F1
#
_entry.id   AF-K1SKR6-F1
#
_cell.length_a   1.000
_cell.length_b   1.000
_cell.length_c   1.000
_cell.angle_alpha   90.00
_cell.angle_beta   90.00
_cell.angle_gamma   90.00
#
_symmetry.space_group_name_H-M   'P 1'
#
loop_
_entity.id
_entity.type
_entity.pdbx_description
1 polymer ?
#
loop_
_entity_poly.entity_id
_entity_poly.type
_entity_poly.pdbx_seq_one_letter_code
_entity_poly.pdbx_strand_id
1 'polypeptide(L)' 'MKDIRNYGLLAHNTFGIDAKCSRFLEYESVEEARQIVGLLTEADQPLLILGGGSNLLLTGDYAGTVLHSA' A
#
# COMPACT_ATOMS: atom_id res chain seq x y z
N MET A 1 -1.92 12.92 0.43
CA MET A 1 -0.83 11.95 0.12
C MET A 1 -0.06 11.54 1.37
N LYS A 2 0.03 10.23 1.65
CA LYS A 2 0.94 9.65 2.65
C LYS A 2 2.05 8.85 1.96
N ASP A 3 3.26 8.87 2.52
CA ASP A 3 4.40 8.03 2.11
C ASP A 3 5.15 7.55 3.36
N ILE A 4 4.97 6.28 3.72
CA ILE A 4 5.42 5.71 4.99
C ILE A 4 6.17 4.40 4.72
N ARG A 5 7.35 4.24 5.33
CA ARG A 5 8.14 3.00 5.24
C ARG A 5 7.81 2.05 6.40
N ASN A 6 7.88 0.74 6.15
CA ASN A 6 7.62 -0.31 7.14
C ASN A 6 6.25 -0.17 7.83
N TYR A 7 5.20 0.05 7.03
CA TYR A 7 3.86 0.38 7.51
C TYR A 7 3.02 -0.87 7.80
N GLY A 8 2.30 -0.87 8.93
CA GLY A 8 1.40 -1.96 9.33
C GLY A 8 0.07 -1.94 8.57
N LEU A 9 -0.31 -3.09 8.00
CA LEU A 9 -1.52 -3.29 7.22
C LEU A 9 -2.70 -3.81 8.05
N LEU A 10 -2.57 -3.89 9.38
CA LEU A 10 -3.61 -4.43 10.27
C LEU A 10 -4.97 -3.72 10.10
N ALA A 11 -4.97 -2.40 9.93
CA ALA A 11 -6.18 -1.61 9.71
C ALA A 11 -6.75 -1.73 8.28
N HIS A 12 -6.03 -2.37 7.37
CA HIS A 12 -6.31 -2.40 5.93
C HIS A 12 -6.58 -3.82 5.41
N ASN A 13 -6.87 -4.76 6.31
CA ASN A 13 -7.34 -6.09 5.96
C ASN A 13 -8.40 -6.56 6.95
N THR A 14 -9.51 -7.11 6.46
CA THR A 14 -10.65 -7.51 7.30
C THR A 14 -10.42 -8.80 8.08
N PHE A 15 -9.36 -9.54 7.77
CA PHE A 15 -8.96 -10.75 8.51
C PHE A 15 -8.24 -10.43 9.83
N GLY A 16 -7.86 -9.17 10.08
CA GLY A 16 -7.18 -8.78 11.30
C GLY A 16 -5.75 -9.33 11.42
N ILE A 17 -5.09 -9.56 10.28
CA ILE A 17 -3.74 -10.12 10.22
C ILE A 17 -2.74 -8.98 10.43
N ASP A 18 -1.86 -9.16 11.42
CA ASP A 18 -0.73 -8.26 11.66
C ASP A 18 0.39 -8.56 10.67
N ALA A 19 0.43 -7.78 9.60
CA ALA A 19 1.46 -7.82 8.58
C ALA A 19 1.87 -6.40 8.22
N LYS A 20 3.09 -6.24 7.71
CA LYS A 20 3.64 -4.95 7.28
C LYS A 20 3.93 -4.94 5.78
N CYS A 21 4.05 -3.74 5.23
CA CYS A 21 4.62 -3.53 3.90
C CYS A 21 5.89 -2.67 3.95
N SER A 22 6.78 -2.83 2.98
CA SER A 22 8.03 -2.07 2.92
C SER A 22 7.79 -0.57 2.71
N ARG A 23 6.81 -0.21 1.89
CA ARG A 23 6.39 1.18 1.66
C ARG A 23 4.88 1.25 1.46
N PHE A 24 4.24 2.26 2.03
CA PHE A 24 2.82 2.52 1.91
C PHE A 24 2.61 3.93 1.37
N LEU A 25 1.89 4.02 0.27
CA LEU A 25 1.53 5.25 -0.41
C LEU A 25 0.02 5.38 -0.41
N GLU A 26 -0.51 6.50 0.10
CA GLU A 26 -1.95 6.75 0.12
C GLU A 26 -2.28 8.00 -0.69
N TYR A 27 -3.32 7.93 -1.51
CA TYR A 27 -3.84 9.04 -2.31
C TYR A 27 -5.34 9.23 -2.10
N GLU A 28 -5.77 10.49 -2.21
CA GLU A 28 -7.18 10.90 -2.08
C GLU A 28 -7.75 11.51 -3.37
N SER A 29 -6.92 11.70 -4.40
CA SER A 29 -7.33 12.30 -5.68
C SER A 29 -6.61 11.69 -6.88
N VAL A 30 -7.15 11.96 -8.07
CA VAL A 30 -6.52 11.55 -9.35
C VAL A 30 -5.18 12.25 -9.54
N GLU A 31 -5.08 13.50 -9.09
CA GLU A 31 -3.85 14.29 -9.14
C GLU A 31 -2.75 13.67 -8.27
N GLU A 32 -3.08 13.27 -7.04
CA GLU A 32 -2.15 12.58 -6.15
C GLU A 32 -1.75 11.20 -6.70
N ALA A 33 -2.70 10.45 -7.28
CA ALA A 33 -2.40 9.17 -7.92
C ALA A 33 -1.40 9.33 -9.07
N ARG A 34 -1.56 10.36 -9.91
CA ARG A 34 -0.61 10.69 -10.99
C ARG A 34 0.77 11.07 -10.44
N GLN A 35 0.81 11.85 -9.35
CA GLN A 35 2.06 12.19 -8.69
C GLN A 35 2.77 10.96 -8.14
N ILE A 36 2.05 10.04 -7.48
CA ILE A 36 2.60 8.78 -6.97
C ILE A 36 3.23 7.98 -8.11
N VAL A 37 2.51 7.77 -9.21
CA VAL A 37 3.05 7.02 -10.36
C VAL A 37 4.33 7.67 -10.91
N GLY A 38 4.43 9.00 -10.89
CA GLY A 38 5.64 9.72 -11.29
C GLY A 38 6.83 9.59 -10.32
N LEU A 39 6.59 9.20 -9.07
CA LEU A 39 7.63 8.99 -8.04
C LEU A 39 8.11 7.55 -7.96
N LEU A 40 7.39 6.60 -8.55
CA LEU A 40 7.73 5.18 -8.50
C LEU A 40 8.95 4.87 -9.37
N THR A 41 9.79 3.99 -8.87
CA THR A 41 10.99 3.47 -9.52
C THR A 41 10.98 1.94 -9.52
N GLU A 42 11.92 1.32 -10.24
CA GLU A 42 12.12 -0.14 -10.20
C GLU A 42 12.35 -0.68 -8.77
N ALA A 43 12.90 0.15 -7.88
CA ALA A 43 13.15 -0.23 -6.48
C ALA A 43 11.86 -0.38 -5.65
N ASP A 44 10.72 0.13 -6.14
CA ASP A 44 9.44 0.07 -5.45
C ASP A 44 8.67 -1.22 -5.74
N GLN A 45 9.15 -2.06 -6.68
CA GLN A 45 8.53 -3.35 -7.01
C GLN A 45 8.75 -4.39 -5.90
N PRO A 46 7.80 -5.30 -5.67
CA PRO A 46 6.51 -5.42 -6.36
C PRO A 46 5.48 -4.37 -5.87
N LEU A 47 4.63 -3.90 -6.78
CA LEU A 47 3.52 -3.00 -6.45
C LEU A 47 2.22 -3.77 -6.14
N LEU A 48 1.50 -3.35 -5.10
CA LEU A 48 0.15 -3.81 -4.77
C LEU A 48 -0.80 -2.61 -4.69
N ILE A 49 -1.85 -2.59 -5.49
CA ILE A 49 -2.94 -1.60 -5.38
C ILE A 49 -4.01 -2.16 -4.44
N LEU A 50 -4.31 -1.42 -3.39
CA LEU A 50 -5.22 -1.79 -2.31
C LEU A 50 -6.39 -0.80 -2.22
N GLY A 51 -7.60 -1.27 -2.46
CA GLY A 51 -8.83 -0.55 -2.10
C GLY A 51 -9.11 -0.69 -0.59
N GLY A 52 -10.36 -0.97 -0.20
CA GLY A 52 -10.72 -1.17 1.22
C GLY A 52 -10.31 -2.51 1.86
N GLY A 53 -9.49 -3.34 1.18
CA GLY A 53 -8.91 -4.56 1.79
C GLY A 53 -9.87 -5.70 2.15
N SER A 54 -11.12 -5.69 1.67
CA SER A 54 -12.15 -6.66 2.06
C SER A 54 -11.99 -8.07 1.46
N ASN A 55 -11.12 -8.23 0.46
CA ASN A 55 -10.82 -9.49 -0.21
C ASN A 55 -9.31 -9.70 -0.39
N LEU A 56 -8.54 -9.38 0.65
CA LEU A 56 -7.09 -9.59 0.68
C LEU A 56 -6.75 -10.49 1.87
N LEU A 57 -6.09 -11.63 1.58
CA LEU A 57 -5.52 -12.50 2.60
C LEU A 57 -4.01 -12.31 2.63
N LEU A 58 -3.51 -11.64 3.66
CA LEU A 58 -2.08 -11.52 3.91
C LEU A 58 -1.57 -12.81 4.55
N THR A 59 -0.55 -13.43 3.97
CA THR A 59 0.08 -14.65 4.51
C THR A 59 1.37 -14.37 5.28
N GLY A 60 1.79 -13.10 5.31
CA GLY A 60 2.99 -12.59 5.96
C GLY A 60 3.27 -11.15 5.55
N ASP A 61 4.43 -10.63 5.95
CA ASP A 61 4.87 -9.29 5.54
C ASP A 61 5.05 -9.20 4.02
N TYR A 62 4.59 -8.08 3.45
CA TYR A 62 4.71 -7.77 2.04
C TYR A 62 5.96 -6.93 1.77
N ALA A 63 6.96 -7.51 1.13
CA ALA A 63 8.23 -6.81 0.86
C ALA A 63 8.13 -5.69 -0.20
N GLY A 64 6.95 -5.44 -0.75
CA GLY A 64 6.72 -4.45 -1.81
C GLY A 64 6.09 -3.15 -1.34
N THR A 65 5.70 -2.33 -2.32
CA THR A 65 5.03 -1.05 -2.12
C THR A 65 3.52 -1.21 -2.27
N VAL A 66 2.76 -0.75 -1.29
CA VAL A 66 1.30 -0.72 -1.31
C VAL A 66 0.82 0.68 -1.68
N LEU A 67 -0.07 0.77 -2.67
CA LEU A 67 -0.78 1.98 -3.07
C LEU A 67 -2.23 1.87 -2.62
N HIS A 68 -2.69 2.79 -1.77
CA HIS A 68 -4.03 2.79 -1.19
C HIS A 68 -4.83 4.02 -1.60
N SER A 69 -6.08 3.80 -2.01
CA SER A 69 -7.08 4.86 -2.15
C SER A 69 -7.75 5.07 -0.80
N ALA A 70 -7.61 6.26 -0.22
CA ALA A 70 -8.26 6.61 1.05
C ALA A 70 -9.80 6.69 0.91
#